data_AF-A0A2E8GC99-F1
#
_entry.id   AF-A0A2E8GC99-F1
#
_cell.length_a   1.000
_cell.length_b   1.000
_cell.length_c   1.000
_cell.angle_alpha   90.00
_cell.angle_beta   90.00
_cell.angle_gamma   90.00
#
_symmetry.space_group_name_H-M   'P 1'
#
loop_
_entity.id
_entity.type
_entity.pdbx_description
1 polymer ?
#
loop_
_entity_poly.entity_id
_entity_poly.type
_entity_poly.pdbx_seq_one_letter_code
_entity_poly.pdbx_strand_id
1 'polypeptide(L)'
;MNSGIRRSGIVFVILVAACGLFASGSVADEGHGGHSSMSGPVPSWTAMQAVGETLAKVYDFKPFSPAQPNHLWMKASDNYATFLHFNKPFSKKGAKLVFVGDAVKGRFCSEDQPDGGKTGFVHFHRAVTSAGVMGHGGKPGTDGWWLRHVAVRHAPMKNPKTMKKMIVKPGLAMMFMPTKAPACSSSGKGPLLPLPE
;
A
#
# COMPACT_ATOMS: atom_id res chain seq x y z
N MET A 1 48.08 -35.09 -2.82
CA MET A 1 47.84 -36.53 -2.62
C MET A 1 46.34 -36.78 -2.62
N ASN A 2 45.90 -37.61 -3.58
CA ASN A 2 44.65 -38.41 -3.73
C ASN A 2 43.38 -37.99 -2.97
N SER A 3 42.31 -37.55 -3.64
CA SER A 3 41.36 -38.25 -4.55
C SER A 3 40.33 -39.13 -3.82
N GLY A 4 39.05 -38.95 -4.16
CA GLY A 4 37.95 -39.71 -3.55
C GLY A 4 36.54 -39.32 -3.98
N ILE A 5 36.26 -39.33 -5.29
CA ILE A 5 34.90 -39.31 -5.85
C ILE A 5 34.19 -40.62 -5.51
N ARG A 6 32.94 -40.57 -5.04
CA ARG A 6 32.00 -41.70 -5.16
C ARG A 6 30.68 -41.21 -5.75
N ARG A 7 30.49 -41.54 -7.03
CA ARG A 7 29.18 -41.56 -7.70
C ARG A 7 28.51 -42.89 -7.32
N SER A 8 27.29 -42.85 -6.82
CA SER A 8 26.43 -44.03 -6.73
C SER A 8 25.19 -43.76 -7.56
N GLY A 9 25.11 -44.44 -8.70
CA GLY A 9 23.93 -44.43 -9.56
C GLY A 9 22.84 -45.31 -8.95
N ILE A 10 21.61 -44.84 -9.00
CA ILE A 10 20.41 -45.66 -8.88
C ILE A 10 19.52 -45.30 -10.07
N VAL A 11 19.41 -46.27 -10.97
CA VAL A 11 18.41 -46.37 -12.02
C VAL A 11 17.20 -47.03 -11.39
N PHE A 12 15.99 -46.46 -11.48
CA PHE A 12 14.76 -47.23 -11.39
C PHE A 12 13.60 -46.57 -12.17
N VAL A 13 13.27 -47.24 -13.27
CA VAL A 13 11.93 -47.59 -13.80
C VAL A 13 10.92 -46.49 -14.09
N ILE A 14 10.67 -46.33 -15.40
CA ILE A 14 9.49 -45.70 -16.01
C ILE A 14 8.27 -46.59 -15.78
N LEU A 15 7.20 -46.05 -15.18
CA LEU A 15 5.89 -46.67 -15.11
C LEU A 15 4.92 -45.84 -15.96
N VAL A 16 4.55 -46.37 -17.12
CA VAL A 16 3.45 -45.89 -17.95
C VAL A 16 2.17 -46.54 -17.42
N ALA A 17 1.20 -45.73 -17.00
CA ALA A 17 -0.17 -46.19 -16.76
C ALA A 17 -1.11 -45.41 -17.69
N ALA A 18 -1.76 -46.14 -18.58
CA ALA A 18 -2.75 -45.64 -19.52
C ALA A 18 -4.17 -45.76 -18.95
N CYS A 19 -5.02 -44.82 -19.40
CA CYS A 19 -6.48 -44.88 -19.54
C CYS A 19 -7.36 -45.03 -18.29
N GLY A 20 -8.24 -44.03 -18.13
CA GLY A 20 -9.49 -44.13 -17.38
C GLY A 20 -10.37 -42.92 -17.65
N LEU A 21 -11.17 -42.95 -18.72
CA LEU A 21 -12.34 -42.10 -18.87
C LEU A 21 -13.39 -42.55 -17.84
N PHE A 22 -13.81 -41.65 -16.95
CA PHE A 22 -15.17 -41.65 -16.42
C PHE A 22 -15.66 -40.20 -16.32
N ALA A 23 -16.81 -39.97 -16.93
CA ALA A 23 -17.55 -38.73 -16.89
C ALA A 23 -18.38 -38.62 -15.60
N SER A 24 -18.83 -37.39 -15.35
CA SER A 24 -20.03 -37.01 -14.58
C SER A 24 -19.78 -36.66 -13.11
N GLY A 25 -19.84 -35.36 -12.84
CA GLY A 25 -19.91 -34.79 -11.50
C GLY A 25 -19.71 -33.28 -11.54
N SER A 26 -20.70 -32.53 -12.04
CA SER A 26 -20.74 -31.09 -11.85
C SER A 26 -20.95 -30.79 -10.36
N VAL A 27 -19.88 -30.39 -9.69
CA VAL A 27 -19.95 -29.63 -8.45
C VAL A 27 -19.32 -28.27 -8.74
N ALA A 28 -20.09 -27.21 -8.49
CA ALA A 28 -19.59 -25.85 -8.55
C ALA A 28 -18.54 -25.69 -7.45
N ASP A 29 -17.27 -25.64 -7.84
CA ASP A 29 -16.16 -25.28 -6.96
C ASP A 29 -15.95 -23.77 -7.05
N GLU A 30 -16.74 -23.02 -6.26
CA GLU A 30 -16.37 -21.66 -5.90
C GLU A 30 -15.28 -21.72 -4.83
N GLY A 31 -14.03 -21.86 -5.27
CA GLY A 31 -12.89 -21.51 -4.44
C GLY A 31 -11.76 -22.54 -4.41
N HIS A 32 -10.66 -22.16 -5.06
CA HIS A 32 -9.31 -22.68 -4.83
C HIS A 32 -8.93 -24.01 -5.51
N GLY A 33 -9.58 -24.38 -6.62
CA GLY A 33 -9.09 -25.42 -7.53
C GLY A 33 -8.29 -24.88 -8.71
N GLY A 34 -6.96 -25.02 -8.71
CA GLY A 34 -6.19 -25.02 -9.97
C GLY A 34 -4.85 -24.28 -9.97
N HIS A 35 -3.80 -24.89 -9.43
CA HIS A 35 -2.43 -24.64 -9.92
C HIS A 35 -2.08 -25.51 -11.15
N SER A 36 -3.05 -26.22 -11.71
CA SER A 36 -2.86 -27.12 -12.84
C SER A 36 -3.10 -26.39 -14.15
N SER A 37 -2.00 -26.06 -14.84
CA SER A 37 -1.91 -25.33 -16.11
C SER A 37 -2.21 -23.83 -16.06
N MET A 38 -1.51 -23.09 -15.19
CA MET A 38 -1.34 -21.66 -15.50
C MET A 38 -0.59 -21.55 -16.84
N SER A 39 -1.22 -20.90 -17.82
CA SER A 39 -0.53 -20.48 -19.03
C SER A 39 0.66 -19.59 -18.67
N GLY A 40 1.66 -19.52 -19.55
CA GLY A 40 2.86 -18.70 -19.33
C GLY A 40 2.52 -17.23 -19.01
N PRO A 41 3.46 -16.48 -18.41
CA PRO A 41 3.21 -15.11 -17.96
C PRO A 41 2.72 -14.22 -19.12
N VAL A 42 1.60 -13.52 -18.90
CA VAL A 42 1.11 -12.49 -19.83
C VAL A 42 1.89 -11.18 -19.65
N PRO A 43 1.96 -10.30 -20.68
CA PRO A 43 2.53 -8.97 -20.51
C PRO A 43 1.85 -8.19 -19.38
N SER A 44 2.63 -7.50 -18.56
CA SER A 44 2.13 -6.78 -17.37
C SER A 44 1.04 -5.76 -17.70
N TRP A 45 1.13 -5.10 -18.86
CA TRP A 45 0.10 -4.17 -19.32
C TRP A 45 -1.25 -4.86 -19.53
N THR A 46 -1.24 -6.05 -20.17
CA THR A 46 -2.44 -6.86 -20.39
C THR A 46 -3.05 -7.30 -19.06
N ALA A 47 -2.22 -7.72 -18.09
CA ALA A 47 -2.70 -8.04 -16.75
C ALA A 47 -3.35 -6.82 -16.06
N MET A 48 -2.78 -5.62 -16.19
CA MET A 48 -3.32 -4.40 -15.57
C MET A 48 -4.66 -3.96 -16.16
N GLN A 49 -4.94 -4.26 -17.43
CA GLN A 49 -6.27 -4.01 -18.00
C GLN A 49 -7.37 -4.77 -17.26
N ALA A 50 -7.08 -5.98 -16.78
CA ALA A 50 -8.03 -6.79 -16.00
C ALA A 50 -8.22 -6.29 -14.55
N VAL A 51 -7.27 -5.51 -14.02
CA VAL A 51 -7.31 -5.01 -12.63
C VAL A 51 -8.21 -3.78 -12.47
N GLY A 52 -8.33 -2.95 -13.52
CA GLY A 52 -8.83 -1.58 -13.42
C GLY A 52 -10.17 -1.42 -12.71
N GLU A 53 -11.22 -2.09 -13.19
CA GLU A 53 -12.57 -1.94 -12.61
C GLU A 53 -12.71 -2.58 -11.24
N THR A 54 -12.10 -3.76 -11.04
CA THR A 54 -12.13 -4.47 -9.75
C THR A 54 -11.46 -3.65 -8.67
N LEU A 55 -10.30 -3.07 -8.97
CA LEU A 55 -9.59 -2.21 -8.03
C LEU A 55 -10.34 -0.90 -7.78
N ALA A 56 -10.96 -0.31 -8.81
CA ALA A 56 -11.72 0.94 -8.64
C ALA A 56 -12.88 0.80 -7.64
N LYS A 57 -13.50 -0.38 -7.51
CA LYS A 57 -14.62 -0.63 -6.59
C LYS A 57 -14.24 -0.63 -5.11
N VAL A 58 -12.97 -0.86 -4.77
CA VAL A 58 -12.52 -0.97 -3.37
C VAL A 58 -11.87 0.31 -2.83
N TYR A 59 -11.67 1.30 -3.70
CA TYR A 59 -11.14 2.62 -3.34
C TYR A 59 -12.27 3.62 -3.08
N ASP A 60 -12.17 4.40 -2.00
CA ASP A 60 -13.14 5.43 -1.58
C ASP A 60 -12.42 6.66 -0.97
N PHE A 61 -13.16 7.63 -0.42
CA PHE A 61 -12.64 8.88 0.14
C PHE A 61 -12.31 8.83 1.64
N LYS A 62 -12.58 7.71 2.32
CA LYS A 62 -12.29 7.48 3.75
C LYS A 62 -10.82 7.04 3.92
N PRO A 63 -10.09 7.43 4.98
CA PRO A 63 -10.61 7.77 6.31
C PRO A 63 -10.68 9.26 6.64
N PHE A 64 -10.53 10.14 5.64
CA PHE A 64 -10.43 11.58 5.89
C PHE A 64 -11.78 12.30 5.82
N SER A 65 -12.01 13.19 6.79
CA SER A 65 -13.17 14.07 6.86
C SER A 65 -12.71 15.54 7.05
N PRO A 66 -12.98 16.43 6.07
CA PRO A 66 -13.64 16.15 4.80
C PRO A 66 -12.79 15.29 3.86
N ALA A 67 -13.46 14.67 2.88
CA ALA A 67 -12.81 13.92 1.81
C ALA A 67 -11.76 14.78 1.09
N GLN A 68 -10.59 14.19 0.83
CA GLN A 68 -9.55 14.86 0.05
C GLN A 68 -9.85 14.69 -1.45
N PRO A 69 -10.02 15.78 -2.20
CA PRO A 69 -10.56 15.72 -3.56
C PRO A 69 -9.58 15.17 -4.61
N ASN A 70 -8.36 14.83 -4.21
CA ASN A 70 -7.28 14.28 -5.03
C ASN A 70 -6.68 12.99 -4.44
N HIS A 71 -7.33 12.38 -3.45
CA HIS A 71 -6.92 11.10 -2.88
C HIS A 71 -8.05 10.08 -2.93
N LEU A 72 -7.70 8.84 -3.26
CA LEU A 72 -8.53 7.66 -3.08
C LEU A 72 -7.81 6.72 -2.13
N TRP A 73 -8.55 5.99 -1.31
CA TRP A 73 -8.04 5.14 -0.26
C TRP A 73 -8.71 3.78 -0.30
N MET A 74 -7.94 2.72 -0.10
CA MET A 74 -8.43 1.36 0.10
C MET A 74 -8.07 0.95 1.52
N LYS A 75 -9.09 0.66 2.33
CA LYS A 75 -8.90 0.15 3.68
C LYS A 75 -8.45 -1.31 3.59
N ALA A 76 -7.29 -1.62 4.15
CA ALA A 76 -6.76 -2.97 4.23
C ALA A 76 -6.92 -3.57 5.63
N SER A 77 -6.97 -2.73 6.66
CA SER A 77 -7.42 -3.08 8.01
C SER A 77 -7.89 -1.82 8.76
N ASP A 78 -8.26 -1.92 10.03
CA ASP A 78 -8.60 -0.76 10.85
C ASP A 78 -7.43 0.22 11.04
N ASN A 79 -6.20 -0.29 10.94
CA ASN A 79 -4.97 0.48 11.21
C ASN A 79 -4.08 0.64 9.98
N TYR A 80 -4.48 0.09 8.82
CA TYR A 80 -3.70 0.14 7.58
C TYR A 80 -4.59 0.46 6.37
N ALA A 81 -4.10 1.35 5.51
CA ALA A 81 -4.73 1.64 4.23
C ALA A 81 -3.68 1.85 3.15
N THR A 82 -4.05 1.63 1.89
CA THR A 82 -3.28 2.10 0.75
C THR A 82 -4.01 3.26 0.10
N PHE A 83 -3.29 4.12 -0.63
CA PHE A 83 -3.89 5.28 -1.27
C PHE A 83 -3.28 5.61 -2.62
N LEU A 84 -4.09 6.30 -3.42
CA LEU A 84 -3.74 6.88 -4.70
C LEU A 84 -3.82 8.40 -4.55
N HIS A 85 -2.73 9.10 -4.87
CA HIS A 85 -2.66 10.57 -4.78
C HIS A 85 -2.38 11.17 -6.15
N PHE A 86 -3.28 12.06 -6.57
CA PHE A 86 -3.29 12.72 -7.87
C PHE A 86 -2.78 14.16 -7.76
N ASN A 87 -2.19 14.66 -8.85
CA ASN A 87 -1.62 16.01 -8.91
C ASN A 87 -2.64 17.16 -8.74
N LYS A 88 -3.94 16.87 -8.87
CA LYS A 88 -5.05 17.82 -8.78
C LYS A 88 -6.36 17.07 -8.46
N PRO A 89 -7.42 17.79 -8.08
CA PRO A 89 -8.73 17.17 -7.85
C PRO A 89 -9.25 16.34 -9.03
N PHE A 90 -9.97 15.25 -8.75
CA PHE A 90 -10.56 14.37 -9.77
C PHE A 90 -11.51 15.09 -10.72
N SER A 91 -12.22 16.11 -10.21
CA SER A 91 -13.13 16.96 -10.99
C SER A 91 -12.43 17.86 -12.01
N LYS A 92 -11.09 17.91 -12.02
CA LYS A 92 -10.32 18.74 -12.95
C LYS A 92 -9.73 17.87 -14.07
N LYS A 93 -9.95 18.30 -15.32
CA LYS A 93 -9.39 17.64 -16.51
C LYS A 93 -7.87 17.44 -16.39
N GLY A 94 -7.42 16.24 -16.77
CA GLY A 94 -6.01 15.87 -16.75
C GLY A 94 -5.45 15.63 -15.35
N ALA A 95 -6.29 15.19 -14.40
CA ALA A 95 -5.81 14.55 -13.18
C ALA A 95 -4.95 13.33 -13.54
N LYS A 96 -3.78 13.23 -12.91
CA LYS A 96 -2.79 12.19 -13.17
C LYS A 96 -2.34 11.62 -11.84
N LEU A 97 -2.30 10.29 -11.74
CA LEU A 97 -1.74 9.58 -10.58
C LEU A 97 -0.28 9.98 -10.42
N VAL A 98 0.09 10.44 -9.23
CA VAL A 98 1.46 10.84 -8.88
C VAL A 98 2.08 9.87 -7.90
N PHE A 99 1.34 9.49 -6.87
CA PHE A 99 1.79 8.54 -5.87
C PHE A 99 0.82 7.38 -5.71
N VAL A 100 1.41 6.22 -5.45
CA VAL A 100 0.77 5.14 -4.69
C VAL A 100 1.40 5.18 -3.30
N GLY A 101 0.64 4.93 -2.25
CA GLY A 101 1.18 5.01 -0.91
C GLY A 101 0.45 4.15 0.09
N ASP A 102 1.02 4.13 1.30
CA ASP A 102 0.55 3.36 2.44
C ASP A 102 0.34 4.28 3.63
N ALA A 103 -0.59 3.89 4.48
CA ALA A 103 -1.01 4.65 5.63
C ALA A 103 -1.08 3.75 6.85
N VAL A 104 -0.41 4.15 7.91
CA VAL A 104 -0.49 3.50 9.21
C VAL A 104 -1.15 4.46 10.19
N LYS A 105 -2.21 3.99 10.86
CA LYS A 105 -2.90 4.78 11.87
C LYS A 105 -1.97 5.00 13.08
N GLY A 106 -1.98 6.20 13.65
CA GLY A 106 -1.18 6.54 14.82
C GLY A 106 -1.39 7.97 15.26
N ARG A 107 -0.63 8.42 16.26
CA ARG A 107 -0.67 9.82 16.72
C ARG A 107 0.46 10.63 16.13
N PHE A 108 0.30 11.95 16.12
CA PHE A 108 1.34 12.89 15.74
C PHE A 108 2.41 13.03 16.84
N CYS A 109 3.20 11.97 17.00
CA CYS A 109 4.26 11.80 17.98
C CYS A 109 5.46 11.15 17.31
N SER A 110 6.69 11.53 17.68
CA SER A 110 7.90 10.87 17.14
C SER A 110 7.95 9.38 17.48
N GLU A 111 7.38 8.99 18.61
CA GLU A 111 7.34 7.62 19.11
C GLU A 111 6.35 6.74 18.33
N ASP A 112 5.31 7.36 17.75
CA ASP A 112 4.28 6.68 16.97
C ASP A 112 4.61 6.68 15.46
N GLN A 113 5.69 7.34 15.04
CA GLN A 113 6.13 7.38 13.66
C GLN A 113 6.81 6.05 13.28
N PRO A 114 6.29 5.27 12.30
CA PRO A 114 6.87 3.98 11.93
C PRO A 114 8.36 4.08 11.60
N ASP A 115 9.18 3.27 12.27
CA ASP A 115 10.64 3.22 12.15
C ASP A 115 11.34 4.59 12.27
N GLY A 116 10.73 5.55 12.98
CA GLY A 116 11.22 6.94 13.04
C GLY A 116 11.28 7.61 11.66
N GLY A 117 10.43 7.19 10.72
CA GLY A 117 10.35 7.71 9.36
C GLY A 117 11.38 7.12 8.39
N LYS A 118 12.28 6.23 8.83
CA LYS A 118 13.34 5.64 7.97
C LYS A 118 12.78 4.82 6.80
N THR A 119 11.58 4.26 6.96
CA THR A 119 10.88 3.47 5.94
C THR A 119 9.93 4.30 5.06
N GLY A 120 9.99 5.64 5.17
CA GLY A 120 9.29 6.57 4.30
C GLY A 120 7.95 7.07 4.81
N PHE A 121 7.52 6.65 6.01
CA PHE A 121 6.39 7.21 6.74
C PHE A 121 6.73 8.60 7.31
N VAL A 122 7.01 9.56 6.43
CA VAL A 122 7.54 10.89 6.79
C VAL A 122 6.47 11.97 6.90
N HIS A 123 5.23 11.66 6.50
CA HIS A 123 4.17 12.65 6.28
C HIS A 123 2.91 12.30 7.08
N PHE A 124 2.49 13.16 7.99
CA PHE A 124 1.33 12.90 8.86
C PHE A 124 0.11 13.73 8.47
N HIS A 125 -1.06 13.09 8.45
CA HIS A 125 -2.35 13.74 8.30
C HIS A 125 -3.32 13.37 9.42
N ARG A 126 -3.94 14.38 10.06
CA ARG A 126 -5.11 14.20 10.93
C ARG A 126 -6.28 13.68 10.11
N ALA A 127 -6.98 12.68 10.63
CA ALA A 127 -8.14 12.08 9.94
C ALA A 127 -9.33 13.05 9.85
N VAL A 128 -9.49 13.93 10.85
CA VAL A 128 -10.58 14.90 10.91
C VAL A 128 -10.01 16.31 10.98
N THR A 129 -10.48 17.19 10.10
CA THR A 129 -10.14 18.61 10.09
C THR A 129 -11.33 19.49 9.77
N SER A 130 -11.22 20.77 10.12
CA SER A 130 -12.12 21.77 9.56
C SER A 130 -11.96 21.86 8.04
N ALA A 131 -13.05 22.20 7.35
CA ALA A 131 -13.05 22.34 5.90
C ALA A 131 -11.96 23.31 5.42
N GLY A 132 -11.16 22.88 4.43
CA GLY A 132 -10.05 23.66 3.86
C GLY A 132 -8.68 23.43 4.50
N VAL A 133 -8.61 22.86 5.71
CA VAL A 133 -7.34 22.45 6.32
C VAL A 133 -7.06 21.00 5.91
N MET A 134 -6.13 20.77 5.00
CA MET A 134 -5.82 19.45 4.44
C MET A 134 -5.07 18.52 5.42
N GLY A 135 -5.46 18.41 6.70
CA GLY A 135 -4.95 17.36 7.61
C GLY A 135 -3.50 17.48 8.08
N HIS A 136 -2.63 18.17 7.37
CA HIS A 136 -1.17 18.09 7.52
C HIS A 136 -0.66 18.41 8.94
N GLY A 137 0.16 17.52 9.50
CA GLY A 137 0.78 17.65 10.84
C GLY A 137 -0.22 17.55 11.99
N GLY A 138 0.01 18.24 13.11
CA GLY A 138 -0.94 18.27 14.23
C GLY A 138 -0.34 18.88 15.49
N LYS A 139 -1.15 18.93 16.56
CA LYS A 139 -0.63 19.07 17.92
C LYS A 139 -0.04 17.72 18.36
N PRO A 140 0.94 17.68 19.29
CA PRO A 140 1.39 16.42 19.89
C PRO A 140 0.20 15.56 20.33
N GLY A 141 0.21 14.28 19.98
CA GLY A 141 -0.81 13.31 20.39
C GLY A 141 -2.07 13.30 19.53
N THR A 142 -2.17 14.14 18.50
CA THR A 142 -3.35 14.14 17.61
C THR A 142 -3.46 12.84 16.83
N ASP A 143 -4.64 12.21 16.82
CA ASP A 143 -4.90 11.02 16.01
C ASP A 143 -4.90 11.30 14.50
N GLY A 144 -4.40 10.34 13.74
CA GLY A 144 -4.34 10.43 12.29
C GLY A 144 -3.59 9.27 11.65
N TRP A 145 -2.90 9.59 10.57
CA TRP A 145 -2.26 8.61 9.70
C TRP A 145 -0.86 9.09 9.32
N TRP A 146 0.12 8.21 9.52
CA TRP A 146 1.45 8.32 8.96
C TRP A 146 1.43 7.77 7.54
N LEU A 147 1.87 8.56 6.58
CA LEU A 147 1.79 8.28 5.15
C LEU A 147 3.17 8.06 4.55
N ARG A 148 3.29 6.97 3.79
CA ARG A 148 4.43 6.67 2.91
C ARG A 148 4.01 6.88 1.47
N HIS A 149 4.77 7.69 0.74
CA HIS A 149 4.50 8.02 -0.66
C HIS A 149 5.54 7.39 -1.59
N VAL A 150 5.09 6.65 -2.60
CA VAL A 150 5.92 6.12 -3.69
C VAL A 150 5.50 6.79 -5.00
N ALA A 151 6.39 7.62 -5.55
CA ALA A 151 6.11 8.30 -6.80
C ALA A 151 6.13 7.29 -7.95
N VAL A 152 5.08 7.31 -8.79
CA VAL A 152 4.98 6.44 -9.97
C VAL A 152 5.32 7.18 -11.26
N ARG A 153 5.64 8.46 -11.17
CA ARG A 153 6.01 9.32 -12.30
C ARG A 153 6.87 10.49 -11.84
N HIS A 154 7.49 11.15 -12.82
CA HIS A 154 7.96 12.52 -12.62
C HIS A 154 6.77 13.47 -12.42
N ALA A 155 6.81 14.25 -11.34
CA ALA A 155 5.77 15.22 -11.03
C ALA A 155 6.33 16.53 -10.46
N PRO A 156 5.88 17.69 -10.97
CA PRO A 156 6.19 18.98 -10.36
C PRO A 156 5.40 19.13 -9.06
N MET A 157 6.11 19.37 -7.97
CA MET A 157 5.55 19.59 -6.64
C MET A 157 6.20 20.81 -5.99
N LYS A 158 5.67 21.25 -4.84
CA LYS A 158 6.30 22.32 -4.05
C LYS A 158 7.29 21.71 -3.06
N ASN A 159 8.47 22.29 -3.00
CA ASN A 159 9.43 22.02 -1.94
C ASN A 159 8.81 22.50 -0.61
N PRO A 160 8.72 21.66 0.42
CA PRO A 160 8.06 22.02 1.67
C PRO A 160 8.82 23.07 2.50
N LYS A 161 10.14 23.21 2.30
CA LYS A 161 10.97 24.20 3.00
C LYS A 161 10.98 25.55 2.27
N THR A 162 11.12 25.52 0.95
CA THR A 162 11.34 26.74 0.15
C THR A 162 10.10 27.20 -0.62
N MET A 163 9.06 26.37 -0.66
CA MET A 163 7.85 26.55 -1.48
C MET A 163 8.10 26.67 -2.99
N LYS A 164 9.36 26.52 -3.44
CA LYS A 164 9.75 26.51 -4.85
C LYS A 164 9.37 25.21 -5.53
N LYS A 165 9.23 25.22 -6.85
CA LYS A 165 8.98 24.00 -7.63
C LYS A 165 10.14 23.02 -7.48
N MET A 166 9.81 21.76 -7.28
CA MET A 166 10.70 20.60 -7.26
C MET A 166 10.11 19.53 -8.18
N ILE A 167 10.96 18.72 -8.80
CA ILE A 167 10.52 17.50 -9.48
C ILE A 167 10.72 16.32 -8.53
N VAL A 168 9.63 15.65 -8.18
CA VAL A 168 9.70 14.33 -7.54
C VAL A 168 9.95 13.30 -8.63
N LYS A 169 10.94 12.43 -8.43
CA LYS A 169 11.28 11.31 -9.31
C LYS A 169 10.55 10.04 -8.87
N PRO A 170 10.29 9.07 -9.77
CA PRO A 170 9.76 7.77 -9.37
C PRO A 170 10.55 7.10 -8.24
N GLY A 171 9.85 6.43 -7.33
CA GLY A 171 10.43 5.80 -6.14
C GLY A 171 9.96 6.42 -4.83
N LEU A 172 10.57 5.98 -3.73
CA LEU A 172 10.20 6.40 -2.38
C LEU A 172 10.45 7.90 -2.15
N ALA A 173 9.40 8.64 -1.81
CA ALA A 173 9.42 10.09 -1.75
C ALA A 173 9.71 10.62 -0.33
N MET A 174 10.93 10.38 0.17
CA MET A 174 11.38 10.75 1.53
C MET A 174 11.28 12.26 1.84
N MET A 175 11.26 13.11 0.82
CA MET A 175 11.26 14.57 0.95
C MET A 175 9.91 15.20 0.58
N PHE A 176 8.88 14.38 0.33
CA PHE A 176 7.56 14.89 0.02
C PHE A 176 6.85 15.36 1.30
N MET A 177 6.91 16.67 1.53
CA MET A 177 6.22 17.37 2.62
C MET A 177 6.36 16.69 4.00
N PRO A 178 7.58 16.37 4.47
CA PRO A 178 7.72 15.65 5.71
C PRO A 178 7.20 16.50 6.89
N THR A 179 6.52 15.84 7.82
CA THR A 179 6.08 16.43 9.09
C THR A 179 7.05 16.03 10.19
N LYS A 180 7.73 17.02 10.79
CA LYS A 180 8.53 16.77 11.99
C LYS A 180 7.60 16.60 13.19
N ALA A 181 7.35 15.37 13.63
CA ALA A 181 6.58 15.14 14.83
C ALA A 181 7.37 15.51 16.10
N PRO A 182 6.70 16.09 17.10
CA PRO A 182 7.27 16.29 18.43
C PRO A 182 7.26 15.00 19.24
N ALA A 183 8.07 14.93 20.28
CA ALA A 183 7.89 13.92 21.32
C ALA A 183 6.58 14.20 22.06
N CYS A 184 5.80 13.15 22.27
CA CYS A 184 4.62 13.22 23.13
C CYS A 184 5.02 12.70 24.49
N SER A 185 5.15 13.57 25.49
CA SER A 185 5.37 13.14 26.87
C SER A 185 4.36 12.05 27.24
N SER A 186 4.77 11.07 28.05
CA SER A 186 3.99 9.87 28.42
C SER A 186 2.68 10.13 29.18
N SER A 187 2.23 11.38 29.31
CA SER A 187 1.01 11.82 30.01
C SER A 187 -0.28 11.60 29.22
N GLY A 188 -0.37 10.52 28.44
CA GLY A 188 -1.55 10.21 27.62
C GLY A 188 -1.77 8.74 27.31
N LYS A 189 -1.14 7.81 28.05
CA LYS A 189 -1.63 6.43 28.10
C LYS A 189 -2.92 6.43 28.94
N GLY A 190 -4.04 6.79 28.34
CA GLY A 190 -5.29 6.18 28.76
C GLY A 190 -5.14 4.67 28.57
N PRO A 191 -5.58 3.82 29.51
CA PRO A 191 -5.48 2.38 29.33
C PRO A 191 -6.15 2.01 28.01
N LEU A 192 -5.46 1.18 27.21
CA LEU A 192 -6.11 0.41 26.16
C LEU A 192 -7.22 -0.36 26.86
N LEU A 193 -8.46 0.10 26.71
CA LEU A 193 -9.61 -0.70 27.09
C LEU A 193 -9.51 -2.00 26.28
N PRO A 194 -9.57 -3.18 26.92
CA PRO A 194 -9.60 -4.43 26.19
C PRO A 194 -10.81 -4.43 25.25
N LEU A 195 -10.58 -4.91 24.02
CA LEU A 195 -11.66 -5.15 23.06
C LEU A 195 -12.66 -6.15 23.69
N PRO A 196 -13.98 -5.93 23.56
CA PRO A 196 -14.95 -6.93 23.98
C PRO A 196 -14.76 -8.21 23.16
N GLU A 197 -14.86 -9.36 23.84
CA GLU A 197 -14.88 -10.71 23.26
C GLU A 197 -16.03 -10.90 22.26
#